data_AF-A0A973J5K8-F1
#
_entry.id   AF-A0A973J5K8-F1
#
_cell.length_a   1.000
_cell.length_b   1.000
_cell.length_c   1.000
_cell.angle_alpha   90.00
_cell.angle_beta   90.00
_cell.angle_gamma   90.00
#
_symmetry.space_group_name_H-M   'P 1'
#
loop_
_entity.id
_entity.type
_entity.pdbx_description
1 polymer ?
#
loop_
_entity_poly.entity_id
_entity_poly.type
_entity_poly.pdbx_seq_one_letter_code
_entity_poly.pdbx_strand_id
1 'polypeptide(L)'
;MDEHQQPASALDALLQWEVSLWFEQGTFEQRLLLLQDGLRRFPDAAAIRVRLGHLLVIDDQQHQALEILSPLLDDNLPSISALAIAARAEAMCGNTTRAQYHLSRVQQLSPERFMGLPNLKGDVQVFLGNYEEAITAYEELAGDPSDANLLALIGRLGITWAHYRSGDFSRAATELTQAIMLWVERDMGLLFYDELNQWYAIPSIKELCQAALEQESFSELLRPEQRGVALFLLHKYQLIFSPAPSHELLLQAATLTRHPALGEHLTEYYVSTGTWDAVVTAHLRYEHWRLALSEKADPRSFLGEEGYFYCPSTDDAPRVPAEQFKSVCEAAIKCMAENQDAEVRQQIYVPFYRTFLRQILLDGNKFSLMSIIAEALSDLGPPPDVEHQDVIYALEKLGLPDEVQKFKQRQQKKQKSEANDQIAQVTTEYDISTYTLLDPLNNSLWAGTKIIDHDGLRFRSRSEVRIYDALKRRRLLFIPNGMAVFGRLGFKREPDFLICKDGKWGILEVISERTHPYAARDHERARLFKDYGVRCIEFFDAEQCWKSPDGVVDQFLRLLDQQTEARSPSSSGG
;
A
#
# COMPACT_ATOMS: atom_id res chain seq x y z
N MET A 1 -28.82 6.52 3.21
CA MET A 1 -28.74 6.61 1.74
C MET A 1 -28.71 8.07 1.40
N ASP A 2 -27.54 8.61 1.05
CA ASP A 2 -27.36 10.03 0.76
C ASP A 2 -27.79 10.36 -0.68
N GLU A 3 -28.80 11.21 -0.82
CA GLU A 3 -29.43 11.67 -2.09
C GLU A 3 -28.62 12.74 -2.86
N HIS A 4 -27.30 12.86 -2.60
CA HIS A 4 -26.48 13.95 -3.15
C HIS A 4 -25.22 13.54 -3.93
N GLN A 5 -25.04 12.26 -4.25
CA GLN A 5 -24.10 11.89 -5.33
C GLN A 5 -24.74 12.25 -6.67
N GLN A 6 -24.23 13.32 -7.31
CA GLN A 6 -24.47 13.52 -8.74
C GLN A 6 -24.13 12.23 -9.49
N PRO A 7 -24.94 11.77 -10.44
CA PRO A 7 -24.62 10.55 -11.18
C PRO A 7 -23.26 10.76 -11.86
N ALA A 8 -22.31 9.88 -11.57
CA ALA A 8 -21.05 9.80 -12.32
C ALA A 8 -21.39 9.79 -13.82
N SER A 9 -20.64 10.52 -14.65
CA SER A 9 -20.92 10.49 -16.09
C SER A 9 -20.82 9.05 -16.59
N ALA A 10 -21.52 8.71 -17.68
CA ALA A 10 -21.43 7.35 -18.22
C ALA A 10 -19.98 6.94 -18.57
N LEU A 11 -19.13 7.92 -18.89
CA LEU A 11 -17.69 7.73 -19.08
C LEU A 11 -16.99 7.40 -17.75
N ASP A 12 -17.27 8.16 -16.68
CA ASP A 12 -16.66 7.91 -15.37
C ASP A 12 -17.07 6.54 -14.83
N ALA A 13 -18.33 6.14 -14.99
CA ALA A 13 -18.80 4.82 -14.58
C ALA A 13 -18.11 3.69 -15.37
N LEU A 14 -17.88 3.87 -16.68
CA LEU A 14 -17.15 2.90 -17.49
C LEU A 14 -15.68 2.80 -17.07
N LEU A 15 -15.02 3.93 -16.81
CA LEU A 15 -13.64 3.94 -16.35
C LEU A 15 -13.51 3.36 -14.94
N GLN A 16 -14.46 3.63 -14.05
CA GLN A 16 -14.53 3.00 -12.72
C GLN A 16 -14.75 1.49 -12.84
N TRP A 17 -15.59 1.03 -13.76
CA TRP A 17 -15.78 -0.40 -13.99
C TRP A 17 -14.52 -1.05 -14.57
N GLU A 18 -13.83 -0.39 -15.51
CA GLU A 18 -12.55 -0.90 -16.02
C GLU A 18 -11.49 -0.99 -14.92
N VAL A 19 -11.49 -0.05 -13.97
CA VAL A 19 -10.66 -0.11 -12.76
C VAL A 19 -11.11 -1.25 -11.84
N SER A 20 -12.42 -1.46 -11.62
CA SER A 20 -12.88 -2.56 -10.77
C SER A 20 -12.49 -3.92 -11.36
N LEU A 21 -12.50 -4.07 -12.69
CA LEU A 21 -12.04 -5.29 -13.35
C LEU A 21 -10.55 -5.59 -13.08
N TRP A 22 -9.71 -4.61 -12.74
CA TRP A 22 -8.35 -4.91 -12.28
C TRP A 22 -8.32 -5.62 -10.92
N PHE A 23 -9.25 -5.27 -10.03
CA PHE A 23 -9.28 -5.76 -8.66
C PHE A 23 -10.15 -7.02 -8.50
N GLU A 24 -11.22 -7.12 -9.30
CA GLU A 24 -12.22 -8.20 -9.23
C GLU A 24 -11.87 -9.40 -10.13
N GLN A 25 -10.58 -9.60 -10.44
CA GLN A 25 -10.11 -10.69 -11.32
C GLN A 25 -10.69 -10.63 -12.75
N GLY A 26 -11.05 -9.44 -13.23
CA GLY A 26 -11.48 -9.26 -14.62
C GLY A 26 -10.35 -9.64 -15.58
N THR A 27 -10.66 -10.44 -16.60
CA THR A 27 -9.63 -10.89 -17.54
C THR A 27 -9.13 -9.73 -18.41
N PHE A 28 -7.87 -9.83 -18.86
CA PHE A 28 -7.31 -8.89 -19.84
C PHE A 28 -8.23 -8.68 -21.05
N GLU A 29 -8.82 -9.76 -21.55
CA GLU A 29 -9.77 -9.75 -22.67
C GLU A 29 -11.07 -8.99 -22.35
N GLN A 30 -11.64 -9.19 -21.15
CA GLN A 30 -12.83 -8.45 -20.72
C GLN A 30 -12.57 -6.94 -20.69
N ARG A 31 -11.39 -6.53 -20.21
CA ARG A 31 -10.97 -5.13 -20.16
C ARG A 31 -10.74 -4.55 -21.55
N LEU A 32 -10.06 -5.30 -22.42
CA LEU A 32 -9.86 -4.91 -23.81
C LEU A 32 -11.20 -4.68 -24.52
N LEU A 33 -12.15 -5.62 -24.37
CA LEU A 33 -13.50 -5.53 -24.94
C LEU A 33 -14.29 -4.35 -24.35
N LEU A 34 -14.20 -4.12 -23.04
CA LEU A 34 -14.87 -2.99 -22.37
C LEU A 34 -14.36 -1.65 -22.91
N LEU A 35 -13.05 -1.50 -23.07
CA LEU A 35 -12.45 -0.27 -23.59
C LEU A 35 -12.70 -0.07 -25.09
N GLN A 36 -12.73 -1.14 -25.88
CA GLN A 36 -13.16 -1.10 -27.28
C GLN A 36 -14.63 -0.65 -27.40
N ASP A 37 -15.52 -1.17 -26.57
CA ASP A 37 -16.91 -0.73 -26.51
C ASP A 37 -17.03 0.73 -26.06
N GLY A 38 -16.26 1.11 -25.03
CA GLY A 38 -16.14 2.47 -24.56
C GLY A 38 -15.69 3.43 -25.65
N LEU A 39 -14.70 3.05 -26.48
CA LEU A 39 -14.22 3.88 -27.58
C LEU A 39 -15.30 4.06 -28.66
N ARG A 40 -16.11 3.04 -28.95
CA ARG A 40 -17.24 3.16 -29.89
C ARG A 40 -18.30 4.15 -29.39
N ARG A 41 -18.57 4.17 -28.08
CA ARG A 41 -19.56 5.07 -27.46
C ARG A 41 -19.03 6.49 -27.26
N PHE A 42 -17.74 6.61 -26.98
CA PHE A 42 -17.07 7.88 -26.66
C PHE A 42 -15.80 8.02 -27.51
N PRO A 43 -15.92 8.24 -28.84
CA PRO A 43 -14.79 8.24 -29.76
C PRO A 43 -13.76 9.32 -29.44
N ASP A 44 -14.14 10.42 -28.79
CA ASP A 44 -13.22 11.52 -28.48
C ASP A 44 -12.65 11.45 -27.05
N ALA A 45 -12.97 10.39 -26.29
CA ALA A 45 -12.51 10.25 -24.91
C ALA A 45 -11.03 9.88 -24.85
N ALA A 46 -10.17 10.89 -24.60
CA ALA A 46 -8.73 10.71 -24.48
C ALA A 46 -8.31 9.64 -23.47
N ALA A 47 -9.00 9.56 -22.32
CA ALA A 47 -8.72 8.56 -21.28
C ALA A 47 -8.91 7.11 -21.79
N ILE A 48 -9.96 6.85 -22.56
CA ILE A 48 -10.23 5.53 -23.15
C ILE A 48 -9.15 5.19 -24.19
N ARG A 49 -8.83 6.14 -25.08
CA ARG A 49 -7.79 5.95 -26.11
C ARG A 49 -6.43 5.62 -25.51
N VAL A 50 -6.03 6.32 -24.45
CA VAL A 50 -4.78 6.07 -23.72
C VAL A 50 -4.78 4.66 -23.11
N ARG A 51 -5.82 4.30 -22.35
CA ARG A 51 -5.90 2.99 -21.69
C ARG A 51 -5.96 1.84 -22.70
N LEU A 52 -6.77 1.98 -23.75
CA LEU A 52 -6.86 0.99 -24.83
C LEU A 52 -5.55 0.87 -25.60
N GLY A 53 -4.93 2.00 -25.97
CA GLY A 53 -3.62 2.02 -26.64
C GLY A 53 -2.55 1.30 -25.82
N HIS A 54 -2.54 1.48 -24.49
CA HIS A 54 -1.61 0.77 -23.61
C HIS A 54 -1.84 -0.74 -23.63
N LEU A 55 -3.09 -1.20 -23.48
CA LEU A 55 -3.42 -2.64 -23.54
C LEU A 55 -3.05 -3.25 -24.88
N LEU A 56 -3.27 -2.53 -25.99
CA LEU A 56 -2.89 -3.01 -27.32
C LEU A 56 -1.38 -3.15 -27.49
N VAL A 57 -0.57 -2.27 -26.89
CA VAL A 57 0.90 -2.44 -26.88
C VAL A 57 1.31 -3.68 -26.08
N ILE A 58 0.64 -3.95 -24.95
CA ILE A 58 0.88 -5.16 -24.15
C ILE A 58 0.50 -6.44 -24.93
N ASP A 59 -0.58 -6.37 -25.72
CA ASP A 59 -1.07 -7.47 -26.57
C ASP A 59 -0.31 -7.60 -27.91
N ASP A 60 0.84 -6.92 -28.07
CA ASP A 60 1.65 -6.96 -29.29
C ASP A 60 0.91 -6.43 -30.55
N GLN A 61 -0.05 -5.51 -30.37
CA GLN A 61 -0.85 -4.87 -31.42
C GLN A 61 -0.45 -3.40 -31.64
N GLN A 62 0.85 -3.13 -31.83
CA GLN A 62 1.40 -1.76 -31.82
C GLN A 62 0.82 -0.87 -32.91
N HIS A 63 0.57 -1.40 -34.12
CA HIS A 63 -0.02 -0.61 -35.21
C HIS A 63 -1.42 -0.10 -34.87
N GLN A 64 -2.26 -0.95 -34.27
CA GLN A 64 -3.60 -0.56 -33.84
C GLN A 64 -3.54 0.41 -32.66
N ALA A 65 -2.60 0.22 -31.73
CA ALA A 65 -2.35 1.17 -30.65
C ALA A 65 -2.01 2.57 -31.20
N LEU A 66 -1.11 2.66 -32.18
CA LEU A 66 -0.72 3.92 -32.82
C LEU A 66 -1.88 4.59 -33.56
N GLU A 67 -2.74 3.82 -34.23
CA GLU A 67 -3.95 4.34 -34.88
C GLU A 67 -4.90 4.99 -33.85
N ILE A 68 -5.19 4.28 -32.76
CA ILE A 68 -6.08 4.75 -31.68
C ILE A 68 -5.52 5.98 -30.97
N LEU A 69 -4.20 6.04 -30.79
CA LEU A 69 -3.53 7.15 -30.12
C LEU A 69 -3.33 8.37 -31.02
N SER A 70 -3.33 8.20 -32.35
CA SER A 70 -3.00 9.27 -33.31
C SER A 70 -3.71 10.61 -33.04
N PRO A 71 -5.02 10.68 -32.68
CA PRO A 71 -5.66 11.97 -32.45
C PRO A 71 -5.13 12.71 -31.22
N LEU A 72 -4.45 12.02 -30.31
CA LEU A 72 -3.88 12.59 -29.09
C LEU A 72 -2.40 13.02 -29.25
N LEU A 73 -1.79 12.71 -30.40
CA LEU A 73 -0.38 13.01 -30.69
C LEU A 73 -0.22 14.37 -31.40
N ASP A 74 -1.21 14.80 -32.18
CA ASP A 74 -1.14 15.95 -33.10
C ASP A 74 -1.73 17.26 -32.55
N ASP A 75 -2.14 17.30 -31.28
CA ASP A 75 -2.76 18.48 -30.67
C ASP A 75 -1.77 19.54 -30.18
N ASN A 76 -2.25 20.79 -30.05
CA ASN A 76 -1.51 21.90 -29.39
C ASN A 76 -1.09 21.57 -27.94
N LEU A 77 -1.74 20.59 -27.31
CA LEU A 77 -1.45 20.07 -25.97
C LEU A 77 -1.52 18.54 -26.01
N PRO A 78 -0.47 17.85 -26.52
CA PRO A 78 -0.51 16.40 -26.67
C PRO A 78 -0.52 15.72 -25.29
N SER A 79 -1.20 14.58 -25.22
CA SER A 79 -1.23 13.76 -24.01
C SER A 79 0.15 13.13 -23.78
N ILE A 80 0.82 13.46 -22.67
CA ILE A 80 2.13 12.89 -22.29
C ILE A 80 2.06 11.36 -22.24
N SER A 81 0.97 10.86 -21.68
CA SER A 81 0.58 9.46 -21.64
C SER A 81 0.51 8.81 -23.03
N ALA A 82 -0.19 9.45 -23.98
CA ALA A 82 -0.28 8.96 -25.35
C ALA A 82 1.09 8.98 -26.05
N LEU A 83 1.86 10.05 -25.86
CA LEU A 83 3.22 10.18 -26.40
C LEU A 83 4.15 9.08 -25.87
N ALA A 84 4.07 8.74 -24.57
CA ALA A 84 4.88 7.68 -23.97
C ALA A 84 4.56 6.31 -24.58
N ILE A 85 3.26 5.97 -24.68
CA ILE A 85 2.83 4.69 -25.29
C ILE A 85 3.22 4.65 -26.77
N ALA A 86 3.02 5.75 -27.51
CA ALA A 86 3.41 5.85 -28.91
C ALA A 86 4.92 5.74 -29.11
N ALA A 87 5.75 6.33 -28.23
CA ALA A 87 7.21 6.18 -28.30
C ALA A 87 7.63 4.71 -28.19
N ARG A 88 7.05 3.96 -27.25
CA ARG A 88 7.30 2.52 -27.08
C ARG A 88 6.81 1.71 -28.28
N ALA A 89 5.57 1.94 -28.72
CA ALA A 89 4.98 1.24 -29.87
C ALA A 89 5.78 1.46 -31.17
N GLU A 90 6.19 2.70 -31.46
CA GLU A 90 7.04 3.01 -32.61
C GLU A 90 8.41 2.32 -32.51
N ALA A 91 9.00 2.25 -31.31
CA ALA A 91 10.28 1.58 -31.09
C ALA A 91 10.17 0.07 -31.35
N MET A 92 9.10 -0.56 -30.86
CA MET A 92 8.80 -1.98 -31.12
C MET A 92 8.57 -2.27 -32.61
N CYS A 93 8.01 -1.31 -33.36
CA CYS A 93 7.90 -1.39 -34.83
C CYS A 93 9.21 -1.09 -35.58
N GLY A 94 10.30 -0.73 -34.89
CA GLY A 94 11.57 -0.33 -35.51
C GLY A 94 11.58 1.08 -36.11
N ASN A 95 10.57 1.91 -35.81
CA ASN A 95 10.46 3.28 -36.33
C ASN A 95 11.28 4.27 -35.48
N THR A 96 12.61 4.14 -35.55
CA THR A 96 13.59 4.90 -34.74
C THR A 96 13.30 6.39 -34.65
N THR A 97 13.08 7.05 -35.79
CA THR A 97 12.87 8.50 -35.84
C THR A 97 11.60 8.93 -35.09
N ARG A 98 10.49 8.20 -35.25
CA ARG A 98 9.22 8.55 -34.58
C ARG A 98 9.27 8.22 -33.09
N ALA A 99 9.88 7.09 -32.73
CA ALA A 99 10.09 6.72 -31.33
C ALA A 99 10.89 7.80 -30.57
N GLN A 100 12.03 8.23 -31.13
CA GLN A 100 12.85 9.28 -30.55
C GLN A 100 12.14 10.64 -30.53
N TYR A 101 11.37 10.96 -31.59
CA TYR A 101 10.55 12.16 -31.63
C TYR A 101 9.55 12.19 -30.45
N HIS A 102 8.71 11.16 -30.30
CA HIS A 102 7.75 11.10 -29.20
C HIS A 102 8.42 11.10 -27.81
N LEU A 103 9.51 10.36 -27.64
CA LEU A 103 10.27 10.34 -26.37
C LEU A 103 10.81 11.74 -26.01
N SER A 104 11.37 12.45 -26.98
CA SER A 104 11.87 13.83 -26.76
C SER A 104 10.75 14.79 -26.37
N ARG A 105 9.53 14.60 -26.92
CA ARG A 105 8.35 15.38 -26.57
C ARG A 105 7.88 15.11 -25.14
N VAL A 106 7.89 13.85 -24.68
CA VAL A 106 7.62 13.51 -23.27
C VAL A 106 8.60 14.25 -22.35
N GLN A 107 9.90 14.21 -22.66
CA GLN A 107 10.93 14.88 -21.87
C GLN A 107 10.77 16.41 -21.83
N GLN A 108 10.38 17.04 -22.94
CA GLN A 108 10.13 18.48 -22.99
C GLN A 108 8.91 18.91 -22.17
N LEU A 109 7.85 18.10 -22.17
CA LEU A 109 6.58 18.45 -21.53
C LEU A 109 6.55 18.14 -20.03
N SER A 110 7.41 17.26 -19.52
CA SER A 110 7.42 16.84 -18.11
C SER A 110 8.77 16.33 -17.59
N PRO A 111 9.83 17.16 -17.62
CA PRO A 111 11.15 16.74 -17.15
C PRO A 111 11.18 16.41 -15.64
N GLU A 112 10.31 17.01 -14.82
CA GLU A 112 10.27 16.79 -13.36
C GLU A 112 9.06 15.97 -12.89
N ARG A 113 8.12 15.63 -13.77
CA ARG A 113 6.79 15.09 -13.39
C ARG A 113 6.54 13.65 -13.80
N PHE A 114 7.27 13.13 -14.79
CA PHE A 114 7.07 11.76 -15.26
C PHE A 114 8.07 10.82 -14.58
N MET A 115 7.70 10.26 -13.43
CA MET A 115 8.54 9.31 -12.66
C MET A 115 9.00 8.10 -13.51
N GLY A 116 8.31 7.81 -14.61
CA GLY A 116 8.64 6.71 -15.53
C GLY A 116 9.54 7.09 -16.69
N LEU A 117 10.06 8.33 -16.76
CA LEU A 117 10.86 8.77 -17.90
C LEU A 117 12.13 7.91 -18.10
N PRO A 118 12.92 7.60 -17.05
CA PRO A 118 14.10 6.78 -17.22
C PRO A 118 13.75 5.35 -17.69
N ASN A 119 12.65 4.77 -17.17
CA ASN A 119 12.14 3.47 -17.64
C ASN A 119 11.74 3.50 -19.11
N LEU A 120 10.93 4.49 -19.51
CA LEU A 120 10.48 4.65 -20.90
C LEU A 120 11.66 4.84 -21.85
N LYS A 121 12.65 5.67 -21.45
CA LYS A 121 13.87 5.88 -22.21
C LYS A 121 14.63 4.56 -22.35
N GLY A 122 14.81 3.82 -21.26
CA GLY A 122 15.42 2.49 -21.27
C GLY A 122 14.73 1.55 -22.26
N ASP A 123 13.41 1.42 -22.17
CA ASP A 123 12.61 0.53 -23.03
C ASP A 123 12.80 0.87 -24.51
N VAL A 124 12.63 2.15 -24.86
CA VAL A 124 12.79 2.63 -26.23
C VAL A 124 14.19 2.32 -26.74
N GLN A 125 15.23 2.57 -25.95
CA GLN A 125 16.60 2.30 -26.38
C GLN A 125 16.89 0.80 -26.56
N VAL A 126 16.34 -0.08 -25.71
CA VAL A 126 16.46 -1.54 -25.89
C VAL A 126 15.84 -1.99 -27.22
N PHE A 127 14.63 -1.53 -27.53
CA PHE A 127 13.96 -1.89 -28.79
C PHE A 127 14.71 -1.37 -30.03
N LEU A 128 15.42 -0.24 -29.90
CA LEU A 128 16.24 0.33 -30.97
C LEU A 128 17.65 -0.28 -31.05
N GLY A 129 18.02 -1.18 -30.13
CA GLY A 129 19.34 -1.82 -30.09
C GLY A 129 20.46 -0.99 -29.43
N ASN A 130 20.11 0.12 -28.77
CA ASN A 130 21.05 1.03 -28.11
C ASN A 130 21.21 0.65 -26.62
N TYR A 131 21.84 -0.49 -26.35
CA TYR A 131 21.81 -1.10 -25.02
C TYR A 131 22.56 -0.31 -23.95
N GLU A 132 23.66 0.38 -24.28
CA GLU A 132 24.42 1.19 -23.32
C GLU A 132 23.62 2.40 -22.83
N GLU A 133 22.93 3.09 -23.74
CA GLU A 133 22.03 4.19 -23.40
C GLU A 133 20.81 3.70 -22.61
N ALA A 134 20.34 2.48 -22.89
CA ALA A 134 19.28 1.86 -22.12
C ALA A 134 19.71 1.60 -20.67
N ILE A 135 20.89 0.98 -20.48
CA ILE A 135 21.46 0.68 -19.16
C ILE A 135 21.61 1.98 -18.35
N THR A 136 22.18 3.04 -18.95
CA THR A 136 22.33 4.33 -18.27
C THR A 136 20.98 4.89 -17.79
N ALA A 137 19.93 4.76 -18.60
CA ALA A 137 18.59 5.22 -18.22
C ALA A 137 17.98 4.37 -17.10
N TYR A 138 18.21 3.06 -17.09
CA TYR A 138 17.75 2.20 -16.02
C TYR A 138 18.56 2.35 -14.73
N GLU A 139 19.85 2.69 -14.80
CA GLU A 139 20.67 3.04 -13.63
C GLU A 139 20.16 4.31 -12.95
N GLU A 140 19.75 5.31 -13.73
CA GLU A 140 19.08 6.51 -13.22
C GLU A 140 17.79 6.16 -12.46
N LEU A 141 17.00 5.20 -12.99
CA LEU A 141 15.81 4.69 -12.33
C LEU A 141 16.13 3.88 -11.07
N ALA A 142 17.19 3.07 -11.16
CA ALA A 142 17.59 2.15 -10.11
C ALA A 142 18.02 2.91 -8.84
N GLY A 143 18.57 4.11 -9.01
CA GLY A 143 18.97 4.99 -7.92
C GLY A 143 20.09 4.40 -7.07
N ASP A 144 20.15 4.85 -5.80
CA ASP A 144 21.08 4.28 -4.82
C ASP A 144 20.63 2.85 -4.47
N PRO A 145 21.52 1.83 -4.56
CA PRO A 145 21.18 0.45 -4.19
C PRO A 145 20.65 0.28 -2.76
N SER A 146 20.92 1.22 -1.86
CA SER A 146 20.40 1.22 -0.48
C SER A 146 18.95 1.70 -0.39
N ASP A 147 18.44 2.40 -1.40
CA ASP A 147 17.05 2.82 -1.52
C ASP A 147 16.24 1.70 -2.19
N ALA A 148 15.99 0.62 -1.43
CA ALA A 148 15.21 -0.52 -1.88
C ALA A 148 13.72 -0.14 -2.04
N ASN A 149 13.40 0.48 -3.17
CA ASN A 149 12.06 0.86 -3.57
C ASN A 149 11.66 0.22 -4.92
N LEU A 150 10.41 0.39 -5.32
CA LEU A 150 9.88 -0.18 -6.56
C LEU A 150 10.64 0.27 -7.81
N LEU A 151 11.03 1.55 -7.88
CA LEU A 151 11.79 2.07 -9.02
C LEU A 151 13.17 1.41 -9.10
N ALA A 152 13.80 1.14 -7.94
CA ALA A 152 15.05 0.39 -7.86
C ALA A 152 14.93 -1.00 -8.50
N LEU A 153 13.87 -1.74 -8.15
CA LEU A 153 13.60 -3.06 -8.74
C LEU A 153 13.35 -2.97 -10.26
N ILE A 154 12.52 -2.04 -10.70
CA ILE A 154 12.21 -1.84 -12.13
C ILE A 154 13.49 -1.51 -12.92
N GLY A 155 14.32 -0.60 -12.39
CA GLY A 155 15.59 -0.25 -12.99
C GLY A 155 16.50 -1.48 -13.15
N ARG A 156 16.67 -2.27 -12.08
CA ARG A 156 17.49 -3.49 -12.13
C ARG A 156 16.97 -4.54 -13.11
N LEU A 157 15.66 -4.73 -13.20
CA LEU A 157 15.05 -5.62 -14.20
C LEU A 157 15.26 -5.07 -15.62
N GLY A 158 15.22 -3.75 -15.81
CA GLY A 158 15.55 -3.08 -17.06
C GLY A 158 17.01 -3.29 -17.49
N ILE A 159 17.97 -3.10 -16.57
CA ILE A 159 19.41 -3.36 -16.82
C ILE A 159 19.61 -4.83 -17.20
N THR A 160 18.97 -5.73 -16.45
CA THR A 160 19.01 -7.17 -16.72
C THR A 160 18.55 -7.49 -18.15
N TRP A 161 17.42 -6.89 -18.56
CA TRP A 161 16.89 -7.07 -19.91
C TRP A 161 17.80 -6.49 -20.99
N ALA A 162 18.38 -5.32 -20.77
CA ALA A 162 19.33 -4.72 -21.71
C ALA A 162 20.57 -5.61 -21.93
N HIS A 163 21.14 -6.16 -20.85
CA HIS A 163 22.25 -7.13 -20.95
C HIS A 163 21.83 -8.43 -21.63
N TYR A 164 20.63 -8.93 -21.34
CA TYR A 164 20.11 -10.12 -22.00
C TYR A 164 20.00 -9.90 -23.53
N ARG A 165 19.44 -8.75 -23.94
CA ARG A 165 19.26 -8.38 -25.36
C ARG A 165 20.56 -8.08 -26.09
N SER A 166 21.60 -7.63 -25.39
CA SER A 166 22.94 -7.46 -25.95
C SER A 166 23.72 -8.78 -26.07
N GLY A 167 23.21 -9.88 -25.51
CA GLY A 167 23.86 -11.18 -25.49
C GLY A 167 24.83 -11.39 -24.32
N ASP A 168 24.93 -10.44 -23.38
CA ASP A 168 25.75 -10.57 -22.17
C ASP A 168 24.95 -11.28 -21.05
N PHE A 169 24.75 -12.58 -21.23
CA PHE A 169 23.97 -13.40 -20.29
C PHE A 169 24.58 -13.47 -18.89
N SER A 170 25.90 -13.30 -18.76
CA SER A 170 26.59 -13.33 -17.46
C SER A 170 26.26 -12.09 -16.63
N ARG A 171 26.31 -10.89 -17.24
CA ARG A 171 25.87 -9.67 -16.56
C ARG A 171 24.37 -9.67 -16.31
N ALA A 172 23.57 -10.14 -17.27
CA ALA A 172 22.13 -10.29 -17.06
C ALA A 172 21.82 -11.16 -15.83
N ALA A 173 22.47 -12.32 -15.69
CA ALA A 173 22.26 -13.19 -14.53
C ALA A 173 22.67 -12.52 -13.20
N THR A 174 23.75 -11.73 -13.23
CA THR A 174 24.22 -10.97 -12.06
C THR A 174 23.21 -9.89 -11.65
N GLU A 175 22.71 -9.11 -12.59
CA GLU A 175 21.71 -8.06 -12.32
C GLU A 175 20.36 -8.64 -11.91
N LEU A 176 19.94 -9.77 -12.50
CA LEU A 176 18.76 -10.49 -12.07
C LEU A 176 18.87 -10.92 -10.60
N THR A 177 20.07 -11.35 -10.18
CA THR A 177 20.33 -11.69 -8.77
C THR A 177 20.08 -10.49 -7.86
N GLN A 178 20.55 -9.31 -8.24
CA GLN A 178 20.35 -8.09 -7.45
C GLN A 178 18.88 -7.67 -7.42
N ALA A 179 18.19 -7.73 -8.56
CA ALA A 179 16.75 -7.49 -8.63
C ALA A 179 15.96 -8.43 -7.70
N ILE A 180 16.32 -9.72 -7.67
CA ILE A 180 15.68 -10.71 -6.80
C ILE A 180 15.90 -10.38 -5.32
N MET A 181 17.11 -9.95 -4.93
CA MET A 181 17.39 -9.55 -3.55
C MET A 181 16.53 -8.37 -3.13
N LEU A 182 16.41 -7.34 -3.98
CA LEU A 182 15.52 -6.20 -3.73
C LEU A 182 14.05 -6.61 -3.59
N TRP A 183 13.60 -7.58 -4.39
CA TRP A 183 12.25 -8.11 -4.30
C TRP A 183 12.01 -8.88 -2.99
N VAL A 184 12.95 -9.73 -2.58
CA VAL A 184 12.91 -10.55 -1.36
C VAL A 184 12.92 -9.69 -0.09
N GLU A 185 13.70 -8.61 -0.05
CA GLU A 185 13.92 -7.83 1.16
C GLU A 185 12.76 -6.89 1.53
N ARG A 186 11.75 -6.70 0.68
CA ARG A 186 10.79 -5.59 0.84
C ARG A 186 9.30 -5.95 0.77
N ASP A 187 8.94 -7.23 0.77
CA ASP A 187 7.57 -7.70 0.55
C ASP A 187 6.85 -6.93 -0.54
N MET A 188 7.48 -6.97 -1.70
CA MET A 188 7.03 -6.30 -2.90
C MET A 188 5.82 -7.05 -3.53
N GLY A 189 5.04 -7.79 -2.73
CA GLY A 189 3.82 -8.48 -3.17
C GLY A 189 2.75 -7.52 -3.72
N LEU A 190 2.72 -6.29 -3.18
CA LEU A 190 1.80 -5.19 -3.56
C LEU A 190 2.16 -4.48 -4.88
N LEU A 191 3.28 -4.84 -5.51
CA LEU A 191 3.79 -4.13 -6.68
C LEU A 191 2.87 -4.13 -7.90
N PHE A 192 1.88 -5.01 -7.92
CA PHE A 192 1.03 -5.26 -9.06
C PHE A 192 -0.39 -4.73 -8.89
N TYR A 193 -0.64 -3.77 -7.99
CA TYR A 193 -2.01 -3.24 -7.80
C TYR A 193 -2.17 -1.72 -7.95
N ASP A 194 -1.08 -0.94 -8.02
CA ASP A 194 -1.16 0.53 -8.02
C ASP A 194 -0.99 1.17 -9.41
N GLU A 195 -1.27 2.47 -9.56
CA GLU A 195 -1.23 3.26 -10.81
C GLU A 195 0.09 3.12 -11.61
N LEU A 196 1.17 2.68 -10.96
CA LEU A 196 2.46 2.33 -11.58
C LEU A 196 2.34 1.11 -12.54
N ASN A 197 1.35 0.23 -12.39
CA ASN A 197 1.09 -0.83 -13.39
C ASN A 197 0.71 -0.30 -14.78
N GLN A 198 0.12 0.90 -14.87
CA GLN A 198 -0.38 1.42 -16.15
C GLN A 198 0.71 1.97 -17.06
N TRP A 199 1.95 2.11 -16.57
CA TRP A 199 3.06 2.72 -17.33
C TRP A 199 4.28 1.80 -17.44
N TYR A 200 4.45 0.93 -16.45
CA TYR A 200 5.59 0.03 -16.31
C TYR A 200 5.20 -1.43 -16.50
N ALA A 201 4.13 -1.71 -17.26
CA ALA A 201 4.01 -3.03 -17.88
C ALA A 201 5.27 -3.19 -18.74
N ILE A 202 6.26 -3.91 -18.22
CA ILE A 202 7.53 -4.08 -18.90
C ILE A 202 7.41 -5.34 -19.74
N PRO A 203 7.26 -5.25 -21.07
CA PRO A 203 7.57 -6.36 -21.98
C PRO A 203 8.87 -7.08 -21.58
N SER A 204 9.82 -6.33 -20.99
CA SER A 204 11.05 -6.86 -20.41
C SER A 204 10.83 -7.95 -19.38
N ILE A 205 9.84 -7.85 -18.46
CA ILE A 205 9.63 -8.87 -17.42
C ILE A 205 9.16 -10.16 -18.08
N LYS A 206 8.17 -10.09 -18.98
CA LYS A 206 7.68 -11.26 -19.70
C LYS A 206 8.81 -11.92 -20.48
N GLU A 207 9.49 -11.16 -21.33
CA GLU A 207 10.56 -11.67 -22.19
C GLU A 207 11.73 -12.22 -21.36
N LEU A 208 12.16 -11.50 -20.32
CA LEU A 208 13.26 -11.91 -19.46
C LEU A 208 12.92 -13.19 -18.69
N CYS A 209 11.70 -13.28 -18.13
CA CYS A 209 11.31 -14.47 -17.39
C CYS A 209 11.10 -15.67 -18.31
N GLN A 210 10.57 -15.48 -19.52
CA GLN A 210 10.51 -16.54 -20.53
C GLN A 210 11.92 -16.98 -20.94
N ALA A 211 12.81 -16.03 -21.21
CA ALA A 211 14.20 -16.30 -21.55
C ALA A 211 14.95 -17.06 -20.45
N ALA A 212 14.72 -16.70 -19.18
CA ALA A 212 15.30 -17.39 -18.03
C ALA A 212 14.90 -18.88 -17.93
N LEU A 213 13.85 -19.29 -18.64
CA LEU A 213 13.30 -20.64 -18.63
C LEU A 213 13.59 -21.40 -19.91
N GLU A 214 13.49 -20.72 -21.06
CA GLU A 214 13.54 -21.33 -22.38
C GLU A 214 14.93 -21.24 -23.01
N GLN A 215 15.71 -20.21 -22.69
CA GLN A 215 17.03 -20.03 -23.30
C GLN A 215 18.12 -20.73 -22.50
N GLU A 216 18.62 -21.85 -23.01
CA GLU A 216 19.58 -22.74 -22.32
C GLU A 216 20.80 -21.98 -21.81
N SER A 217 21.42 -21.14 -22.64
CA SER A 217 22.64 -20.38 -22.28
C SER A 217 22.43 -19.37 -21.15
N PHE A 218 21.21 -18.85 -20.99
CA PHE A 218 20.89 -17.93 -19.89
C PHE A 218 20.41 -18.71 -18.67
N SER A 219 19.55 -19.71 -18.86
CA SER A 219 19.03 -20.57 -17.80
C SER A 219 20.11 -21.35 -17.06
N GLU A 220 21.19 -21.78 -17.72
CA GLU A 220 22.31 -22.50 -17.08
C GLU A 220 23.12 -21.62 -16.12
N LEU A 221 23.10 -20.30 -16.32
CA LEU A 221 23.78 -19.34 -15.45
C LEU A 221 22.97 -19.01 -14.20
N LEU A 222 21.68 -19.36 -14.18
CA LEU A 222 20.78 -19.09 -13.07
C LEU A 222 20.77 -20.23 -12.06
N ARG A 223 20.95 -19.88 -10.79
CA ARG A 223 20.73 -20.78 -9.66
C ARG A 223 19.25 -21.20 -9.60
N PRO A 224 18.92 -22.37 -9.04
CA PRO A 224 17.55 -22.84 -8.90
C PRO A 224 16.61 -21.78 -8.30
N GLU A 225 17.06 -21.09 -7.25
CA GLU A 225 16.27 -20.07 -6.57
C GLU A 225 15.93 -18.89 -7.49
N GLN A 226 16.87 -18.50 -8.37
CA GLN A 226 16.68 -17.42 -9.33
C GLN A 226 15.69 -17.79 -10.42
N ARG A 227 15.78 -19.02 -10.92
CA ARG A 227 14.80 -19.57 -11.86
C ARG A 227 13.40 -19.61 -11.24
N GLY A 228 13.31 -19.99 -9.96
CA GLY A 228 12.04 -19.98 -9.25
C GLY A 228 11.45 -18.58 -9.07
N VAL A 229 12.28 -17.54 -8.83
CA VAL A 229 11.76 -16.16 -8.80
C VAL A 229 11.33 -15.69 -10.19
N ALA A 230 12.08 -16.01 -11.24
CA ALA A 230 11.66 -15.72 -12.62
C ALA A 230 10.31 -16.39 -12.96
N LEU A 231 10.10 -17.65 -12.56
CA LEU A 231 8.80 -18.34 -12.69
C LEU A 231 7.69 -17.62 -11.92
N PHE A 232 7.97 -17.15 -10.71
CA PHE A 232 7.00 -16.42 -9.90
C PHE A 232 6.63 -15.07 -10.51
N LEU A 233 7.62 -14.31 -11.03
CA LEU A 233 7.38 -13.06 -11.74
C LEU A 233 6.57 -13.28 -13.02
N LEU A 234 6.85 -14.36 -13.77
CA LEU A 234 6.05 -14.75 -14.93
C LEU A 234 4.63 -15.15 -14.54
N HIS A 235 4.45 -15.86 -13.42
CA HIS A 235 3.13 -16.17 -12.87
C HIS A 235 2.35 -14.90 -12.52
N LYS A 236 2.96 -13.94 -11.80
CA LYS A 236 2.35 -12.63 -11.49
C LYS A 236 2.00 -11.87 -12.78
N TYR A 237 2.89 -11.88 -13.77
CA TYR A 237 2.60 -11.31 -15.09
C TYR A 237 1.39 -11.97 -15.74
N GLN A 238 1.30 -13.31 -15.71
CA GLN A 238 0.16 -14.04 -16.26
C GLN A 238 -1.15 -13.77 -15.52
N LEU A 239 -1.13 -13.62 -14.19
CA LEU A 239 -2.34 -13.26 -13.44
C LEU A 239 -2.96 -11.95 -13.92
N ILE A 240 -2.11 -11.03 -14.39
CA ILE A 240 -2.54 -9.71 -14.82
C ILE A 240 -2.93 -9.69 -16.31
N PHE A 241 -2.11 -10.32 -17.15
CA PHE A 241 -2.18 -10.14 -18.60
C PHE A 241 -2.63 -11.40 -19.36
N SER A 242 -2.69 -12.57 -18.72
CA SER A 242 -3.16 -13.81 -19.35
C SER A 242 -4.64 -14.05 -19.04
N PRO A 243 -5.45 -14.48 -20.02
CA PRO A 243 -6.84 -14.90 -19.77
C PRO A 243 -6.94 -16.19 -18.94
N ALA A 244 -5.87 -16.99 -18.92
CA ALA A 244 -5.77 -18.24 -18.17
C ALA A 244 -4.39 -18.33 -17.50
N PRO A 245 -4.21 -17.74 -16.30
CA PRO A 245 -2.93 -17.82 -15.60
C PRO A 245 -2.60 -19.26 -15.22
N SER A 246 -1.39 -19.70 -15.56
CA SER A 246 -0.95 -21.06 -15.20
C SER A 246 -0.50 -21.10 -13.75
N HIS A 247 -1.19 -21.91 -12.94
CA HIS A 247 -0.76 -22.23 -11.58
C HIS A 247 0.47 -23.16 -11.57
N GLU A 248 0.80 -23.79 -12.71
CA GLU A 248 1.99 -24.61 -12.85
C GLU A 248 3.27 -23.79 -12.60
N LEU A 249 3.33 -22.56 -13.11
CA LEU A 249 4.46 -21.65 -12.89
C LEU A 249 4.67 -21.36 -11.40
N LEU A 250 3.59 -21.11 -10.66
CA LEU A 250 3.63 -20.88 -9.21
C LEU A 250 4.16 -22.10 -8.46
N LEU A 251 3.72 -23.31 -8.81
CA LEU A 251 4.16 -24.55 -8.17
C LEU A 251 5.62 -24.88 -8.47
N GLN A 252 6.06 -24.66 -9.71
CA GLN A 252 7.47 -24.81 -10.09
C GLN A 252 8.34 -23.79 -9.34
N ALA A 253 7.88 -22.53 -9.25
CA ALA A 253 8.55 -21.49 -8.48
C ALA A 253 8.70 -21.87 -7.00
N ALA A 254 7.62 -22.37 -6.37
CA ALA A 254 7.62 -22.82 -4.99
C ALA A 254 8.60 -23.97 -4.72
N THR A 255 8.74 -24.88 -5.69
CA THR A 255 9.68 -26.01 -5.60
C THR A 255 11.14 -25.53 -5.62
N LEU A 256 11.44 -24.53 -6.44
CA LEU A 256 12.79 -24.05 -6.71
C LEU A 256 13.30 -23.02 -5.69
N THR A 257 12.48 -22.03 -5.29
CA THR A 257 12.92 -20.95 -4.39
C THR A 257 12.57 -21.23 -2.93
N ARG A 258 11.47 -21.95 -2.66
CA ARG A 258 10.92 -22.17 -1.30
C ARG A 258 10.79 -20.88 -0.46
N HIS A 259 10.65 -19.74 -1.11
CA HIS A 259 10.64 -18.45 -0.44
C HIS A 259 9.26 -18.14 0.14
N PRO A 260 9.15 -17.63 1.39
CA PRO A 260 7.86 -17.37 2.02
C PRO A 260 6.98 -16.36 1.29
N ALA A 261 7.55 -15.43 0.52
CA ALA A 261 6.82 -14.45 -0.30
C ALA A 261 5.84 -15.08 -1.30
N LEU A 262 6.06 -16.33 -1.71
CA LEU A 262 5.13 -17.04 -2.59
C LEU A 262 3.88 -17.51 -1.83
N GLY A 263 3.91 -17.50 -0.50
CA GLY A 263 2.88 -18.06 0.35
C GLY A 263 1.52 -17.39 0.19
N GLU A 264 1.47 -16.10 -0.16
CA GLU A 264 0.24 -15.40 -0.53
C GLU A 264 -0.50 -16.12 -1.67
N HIS A 265 0.13 -16.24 -2.83
CA HIS A 265 -0.44 -16.88 -4.02
C HIS A 265 -0.64 -18.38 -3.85
N LEU A 266 0.27 -19.04 -3.12
CA LEU A 266 0.13 -20.45 -2.79
C LEU A 266 -1.10 -20.69 -1.91
N THR A 267 -1.41 -19.78 -0.99
CA THR A 267 -2.61 -19.87 -0.16
C THR A 267 -3.86 -19.84 -1.02
N GLU A 268 -3.99 -18.85 -1.92
CA GLU A 268 -5.11 -18.76 -2.87
C GLU A 268 -5.22 -20.02 -3.75
N TYR A 269 -4.09 -20.47 -4.31
CA TYR A 269 -4.02 -21.71 -5.08
C TYR A 269 -4.55 -22.91 -4.29
N TYR A 270 -4.02 -23.15 -3.09
CA TYR A 270 -4.40 -24.33 -2.30
C TYR A 270 -5.85 -24.28 -1.80
N VAL A 271 -6.41 -23.09 -1.62
CA VAL A 271 -7.84 -22.90 -1.33
C VAL A 271 -8.68 -23.34 -2.51
N SER A 272 -8.29 -22.93 -3.73
CA SER A 272 -8.99 -23.31 -4.96
C SER A 272 -8.94 -24.83 -5.22
N THR A 273 -7.87 -25.51 -4.81
CA THR A 273 -7.72 -26.97 -4.94
C THR A 273 -8.20 -27.76 -3.71
N GLY A 274 -8.66 -27.08 -2.66
CA GLY A 274 -9.14 -27.69 -1.42
C GLY A 274 -8.06 -28.46 -0.64
N THR A 275 -6.78 -28.03 -0.71
CA THR A 275 -5.64 -28.65 0.00
C THR A 275 -5.31 -27.86 1.27
N TRP A 276 -6.15 -27.99 2.30
CA TRP A 276 -6.21 -27.02 3.40
C TRP A 276 -5.01 -27.04 4.36
N ASP A 277 -4.31 -28.16 4.51
CA ASP A 277 -3.06 -28.21 5.29
C ASP A 277 -1.94 -27.38 4.62
N ALA A 278 -1.91 -27.39 3.28
CA ALA A 278 -1.01 -26.56 2.50
C ALA A 278 -1.39 -25.07 2.55
N VAL A 279 -2.69 -24.74 2.57
CA VAL A 279 -3.21 -23.38 2.83
C VAL A 279 -2.63 -22.83 4.14
N VAL A 280 -2.80 -23.58 5.24
CA VAL A 280 -2.30 -23.16 6.57
C VAL A 280 -0.79 -22.97 6.57
N THR A 281 -0.06 -23.92 6.00
CA THR A 281 1.41 -23.87 5.96
C THR A 281 1.92 -22.68 5.14
N ALA A 282 1.32 -22.42 3.97
CA ALA A 282 1.71 -21.32 3.10
C ALA A 282 1.38 -19.96 3.74
N HIS A 283 0.17 -19.80 4.27
CA HIS A 283 -0.29 -18.56 4.91
C HIS A 283 0.57 -18.20 6.12
N LEU A 284 0.75 -19.11 7.08
CA LEU A 284 1.49 -18.81 8.31
C LEU A 284 2.98 -18.51 8.03
N ARG A 285 3.59 -19.18 7.03
CA ARG A 285 4.96 -18.87 6.62
C ARG A 285 5.09 -17.50 5.97
N TYR A 286 4.15 -17.14 5.10
CA TYR A 286 4.09 -15.81 4.50
C TYR A 286 3.97 -14.73 5.58
N GLU A 287 3.04 -14.90 6.50
CA GLU A 287 2.81 -13.96 7.60
C GLU A 287 4.04 -13.78 8.50
N HIS A 288 4.74 -14.88 8.81
CA HIS A 288 5.99 -14.82 9.58
C HIS A 288 7.05 -13.97 8.88
N TRP A 289 7.24 -14.21 7.60
CA TRP A 289 8.22 -13.48 6.82
C TRP A 289 7.83 -12.01 6.68
N ARG A 290 6.54 -11.72 6.45
CA ARG A 290 6.02 -10.36 6.39
C ARG A 290 6.25 -9.59 7.69
N LEU A 291 5.95 -10.20 8.84
CA LEU A 291 6.20 -9.60 10.15
C LEU A 291 7.69 -9.34 10.40
N ALA A 292 8.57 -10.25 9.94
CA ALA A 292 10.01 -10.06 10.07
C ALA A 292 10.55 -8.90 9.20
N LEU A 293 9.89 -8.59 8.08
CA LEU A 293 10.23 -7.44 7.23
C LEU A 293 9.67 -6.12 7.79
N SER A 294 8.61 -6.18 8.59
CA SER A 294 7.96 -5.01 9.11
C SER A 294 8.68 -4.45 10.34
N GLU A 295 9.76 -3.70 10.15
CA GLU A 295 10.26 -2.81 11.21
C GLU A 295 9.22 -1.69 11.56
N LYS A 296 8.14 -1.53 10.76
CA LYS A 296 7.14 -0.44 10.86
C LYS A 296 5.69 -0.75 10.44
N ALA A 297 5.32 -1.99 10.10
CA ALA A 297 3.96 -2.24 9.61
C ALA A 297 2.95 -2.23 10.76
N ASP A 298 1.78 -1.63 10.50
CA ASP A 298 0.68 -1.58 11.45
C ASP A 298 0.11 -3.00 11.64
N PRO A 299 0.11 -3.56 12.86
CA PRO A 299 -0.48 -4.86 13.15
C PRO A 299 -1.95 -4.98 12.72
N ARG A 300 -2.65 -3.86 12.52
CA ARG A 300 -4.04 -3.80 12.04
C ARG A 300 -4.23 -4.26 10.59
N SER A 301 -3.17 -4.26 9.78
CA SER A 301 -3.18 -4.82 8.42
C SER A 301 -3.54 -6.31 8.37
N PHE A 302 -3.45 -7.02 9.50
CA PHE A 302 -3.80 -8.45 9.62
C PHE A 302 -5.30 -8.74 9.47
N LEU A 303 -6.18 -7.78 9.80
CA LEU A 303 -7.63 -8.01 9.85
C LEU A 303 -8.34 -7.82 8.51
N GLY A 304 -7.60 -7.66 7.41
CA GLY A 304 -8.20 -7.53 6.07
C GLY A 304 -9.01 -6.26 5.87
N GLU A 305 -8.98 -5.29 6.79
CA GLU A 305 -9.68 -3.99 6.63
C GLU A 305 -9.13 -3.19 5.43
N GLU A 306 -7.90 -3.49 4.98
CA GLU A 306 -7.33 -2.92 3.77
C GLU A 306 -7.47 -3.81 2.52
N GLY A 307 -8.22 -4.92 2.57
CA GLY A 307 -8.88 -5.50 1.38
C GLY A 307 -8.03 -6.18 0.29
N TYR A 308 -6.71 -6.34 0.43
CA TYR A 308 -5.88 -6.85 -0.69
C TYR A 308 -5.35 -8.28 -0.55
N PHE A 309 -5.57 -8.97 0.58
CA PHE A 309 -4.95 -10.28 0.82
C PHE A 309 -5.96 -11.34 1.25
N TYR A 310 -5.87 -12.52 0.62
CA TYR A 310 -6.61 -13.69 1.06
C TYR A 310 -6.02 -14.19 2.38
N CYS A 311 -6.77 -14.00 3.46
CA CYS A 311 -6.53 -14.64 4.75
C CYS A 311 -7.61 -15.71 4.94
N PRO A 312 -7.25 -16.98 5.22
CA PRO A 312 -8.24 -17.98 5.58
C PRO A 312 -9.15 -17.43 6.69
N SER A 313 -10.46 -17.47 6.46
CA SER A 313 -11.45 -16.73 7.27
C SER A 313 -12.55 -17.64 7.81
N THR A 314 -13.50 -17.07 8.56
CA THR A 314 -14.65 -17.81 9.08
C THR A 314 -15.52 -18.36 7.95
N ASP A 315 -15.53 -17.70 6.80
CA ASP A 315 -16.27 -18.10 5.61
C ASP A 315 -15.63 -19.29 4.89
N ASP A 316 -14.35 -19.53 5.16
CA ASP A 316 -13.59 -20.65 4.61
C ASP A 316 -13.62 -21.90 5.47
N ALA A 317 -13.82 -21.76 6.78
CA ALA A 317 -13.87 -22.90 7.70
C ALA A 317 -14.91 -23.97 7.28
N PRO A 318 -16.14 -23.63 6.83
CA PRO A 318 -17.09 -24.61 6.32
C PRO A 318 -16.65 -25.34 5.04
N ARG A 319 -15.67 -24.80 4.31
CA ARG A 319 -15.13 -25.39 3.07
C ARG A 319 -14.07 -26.46 3.35
N VAL A 320 -13.61 -26.59 4.59
CA VAL A 320 -12.62 -27.60 4.98
C VAL A 320 -13.31 -28.97 5.12
N PRO A 321 -12.91 -30.00 4.35
CA PRO A 321 -13.49 -31.33 4.50
C PRO A 321 -13.13 -31.94 5.86
N ALA A 322 -14.05 -32.70 6.46
CA ALA A 322 -13.88 -33.28 7.79
C ALA A 322 -12.66 -34.22 7.88
N GLU A 323 -12.32 -34.89 6.78
CA GLU A 323 -11.13 -35.74 6.66
C GLU A 323 -9.80 -34.96 6.71
N GLN A 324 -9.81 -33.66 6.38
CA GLN A 324 -8.64 -32.79 6.43
C GLN A 324 -8.49 -32.04 7.76
N PHE A 325 -9.48 -32.08 8.66
CA PHE A 325 -9.41 -31.35 9.94
C PHE A 325 -8.16 -31.69 10.75
N LYS A 326 -7.76 -32.97 10.74
CA LYS A 326 -6.57 -33.42 11.46
C LYS A 326 -5.30 -32.81 10.85
N SER A 327 -5.11 -32.91 9.53
CA SER A 327 -3.90 -32.40 8.86
C SER A 327 -3.79 -30.88 8.96
N VAL A 328 -4.91 -30.16 8.85
CA VAL A 328 -4.98 -28.71 9.08
C VAL A 328 -4.52 -28.33 10.48
N CYS A 329 -5.02 -29.03 11.51
CA CYS A 329 -4.60 -28.77 12.89
C CYS A 329 -3.11 -29.11 13.10
N GLU A 330 -2.63 -30.22 12.55
CA GLU A 330 -1.23 -30.63 12.64
C GLU A 330 -0.30 -29.62 11.96
N ALA A 331 -0.69 -29.08 10.80
CA ALA A 331 0.04 -28.01 10.11
C ALA A 331 0.11 -26.73 10.96
N ALA A 332 -1.01 -26.29 11.52
CA ALA A 332 -1.06 -25.11 12.39
C ALA A 332 -0.18 -25.28 13.63
N ILE A 333 -0.28 -26.43 14.32
CA ILE A 333 0.53 -26.74 15.50
C ILE A 333 2.02 -26.79 15.14
N LYS A 334 2.37 -27.40 14.00
CA LYS A 334 3.76 -27.45 13.55
C LYS A 334 4.32 -26.04 13.33
N CYS A 335 3.61 -25.17 12.62
CA CYS A 335 4.02 -23.77 12.45
C CYS A 335 4.19 -23.08 13.82
N MET A 336 3.20 -23.19 14.72
CA MET A 336 3.26 -22.61 16.07
C MET A 336 4.44 -23.13 16.90
N ALA A 337 4.81 -24.40 16.75
CA ALA A 337 5.94 -25.00 17.45
C ALA A 337 7.30 -24.53 16.91
N GLU A 338 7.39 -24.25 15.61
CA GLU A 338 8.58 -23.72 14.94
C GLU A 338 8.89 -22.26 15.36
N ASN A 339 7.96 -21.55 16.00
CA ASN A 339 8.16 -20.16 16.44
C ASN A 339 7.72 -19.93 17.91
N GLN A 340 8.70 -19.62 18.76
CA GLN A 340 8.50 -19.36 20.19
C GLN A 340 8.43 -17.87 20.54
N ASP A 341 8.55 -16.98 19.55
CA ASP A 341 8.51 -15.55 19.76
C ASP A 341 7.10 -15.10 20.19
N ALA A 342 7.00 -14.39 21.31
CA ALA A 342 5.74 -13.99 21.89
C ALA A 342 4.99 -12.96 21.02
N GLU A 343 5.73 -12.05 20.40
CA GLU A 343 5.18 -11.02 19.51
C GLU A 343 4.62 -11.66 18.25
N VAL A 344 5.38 -12.58 17.62
CA VAL A 344 4.90 -13.33 16.45
C VAL A 344 3.60 -14.06 16.76
N ARG A 345 3.54 -14.74 17.91
CA ARG A 345 2.34 -15.49 18.26
C ARG A 345 1.14 -14.59 18.55
N GLN A 346 1.36 -13.44 19.17
CA GLN A 346 0.31 -12.45 19.41
C GLN A 346 -0.20 -11.80 18.12
N GLN A 347 0.70 -11.48 17.18
CA GLN A 347 0.34 -10.77 15.95
C GLN A 347 -0.19 -11.69 14.85
N ILE A 348 0.23 -12.96 14.81
CA ILE A 348 -0.12 -13.88 13.72
C ILE A 348 -1.07 -14.98 14.18
N TYR A 349 -0.68 -15.75 15.20
CA TYR A 349 -1.42 -16.96 15.56
C TYR A 349 -2.71 -16.69 16.31
N VAL A 350 -2.76 -15.65 17.15
CA VAL A 350 -4.00 -15.27 17.83
C VAL A 350 -5.08 -14.85 16.82
N PRO A 351 -4.82 -13.92 15.87
CA PRO A 351 -5.80 -13.63 14.82
C PRO A 351 -6.17 -14.85 13.98
N PHE A 352 -5.18 -15.61 13.48
CA PHE A 352 -5.43 -16.82 12.69
C PHE A 352 -6.29 -17.85 13.42
N TYR A 353 -6.06 -18.02 14.73
CA TYR A 353 -6.88 -18.87 15.58
C TYR A 353 -8.33 -18.40 15.58
N ARG A 354 -8.56 -17.11 15.87
CA ARG A 354 -9.91 -16.54 16.00
C ARG A 354 -10.68 -16.56 14.69
N THR A 355 -10.03 -16.23 13.58
CA THR A 355 -10.70 -16.05 12.30
C THR A 355 -10.91 -17.36 11.56
N PHE A 356 -10.05 -18.36 11.74
CA PHE A 356 -10.10 -19.58 10.93
C PHE A 356 -10.11 -20.86 11.77
N LEU A 357 -9.04 -21.09 12.53
CA LEU A 357 -8.81 -22.40 13.14
C LEU A 357 -9.84 -22.75 14.22
N ARG A 358 -10.32 -21.76 14.98
CA ARG A 358 -11.35 -21.91 16.01
C ARG A 358 -12.63 -22.51 15.44
N GLN A 359 -13.09 -22.01 14.30
CA GLN A 359 -14.33 -22.48 13.67
C GLN A 359 -14.18 -23.94 13.20
N ILE A 360 -13.05 -24.30 12.59
CA ILE A 360 -12.74 -25.68 12.18
C ILE A 360 -12.74 -26.64 13.38
N LEU A 361 -12.16 -26.22 14.50
CA LEU A 361 -12.10 -27.02 15.72
C LEU A 361 -13.50 -27.23 16.32
N LEU A 362 -14.35 -26.19 16.30
CA LEU A 362 -15.74 -26.26 16.75
C LEU A 362 -16.56 -27.21 15.86
N ASP A 363 -16.51 -27.04 14.55
CA ASP A 363 -17.27 -27.85 13.59
C ASP A 363 -16.82 -29.31 13.60
N GLY A 364 -15.52 -29.55 13.82
CA GLY A 364 -14.95 -30.88 13.98
C GLY A 364 -15.13 -31.53 15.34
N ASN A 365 -15.78 -30.86 16.30
CA ASN A 365 -15.86 -31.26 17.70
C ASN A 365 -14.49 -31.65 18.29
N LYS A 366 -13.43 -30.92 17.90
CA LYS A 366 -12.03 -31.19 18.28
C LYS A 366 -11.65 -30.46 19.58
N PHE A 367 -12.49 -30.60 20.61
CA PHE A 367 -12.34 -29.85 21.87
C PHE A 367 -10.99 -30.09 22.56
N SER A 368 -10.40 -31.29 22.46
CA SER A 368 -9.06 -31.56 23.03
C SER A 368 -7.96 -30.75 22.36
N LEU A 369 -8.01 -30.59 21.04
CA LEU A 369 -7.05 -29.74 20.32
C LEU A 369 -7.34 -28.26 20.58
N MET A 370 -8.61 -27.88 20.65
CA MET A 370 -9.02 -26.52 21.00
C MET A 370 -8.48 -26.09 22.35
N SER A 371 -8.57 -26.93 23.39
CA SER A 371 -8.02 -26.60 24.70
C SER A 371 -6.50 -26.45 24.66
N ILE A 372 -5.78 -27.34 23.96
CA ILE A 372 -4.32 -27.29 23.85
C ILE A 372 -3.86 -26.01 23.14
N ILE A 373 -4.47 -25.69 22.00
CA ILE A 373 -4.09 -24.52 21.19
C ILE A 373 -4.46 -23.23 21.91
N ALA A 374 -5.68 -23.12 22.43
CA ALA A 374 -6.12 -21.92 23.15
C ALA A 374 -5.32 -21.69 24.43
N GLU A 375 -4.94 -22.75 25.16
CA GLU A 375 -4.06 -22.63 26.33
C GLU A 375 -2.67 -22.12 25.92
N ALA A 376 -2.08 -22.69 24.86
CA ALA A 376 -0.78 -22.24 24.35
C ALA A 376 -0.79 -20.78 23.88
N LEU A 377 -1.91 -20.30 23.33
CA LEU A 377 -2.08 -18.90 22.92
C LEU A 377 -2.38 -17.97 24.10
N SER A 378 -3.08 -18.45 25.12
CA SER A 378 -3.44 -17.67 26.31
C SER A 378 -2.23 -17.24 27.16
N ASP A 379 -1.11 -17.95 27.02
CA ASP A 379 0.09 -17.66 27.81
C ASP A 379 0.85 -16.41 27.35
N LEU A 380 0.50 -15.82 26.20
CA LEU A 380 1.32 -14.84 25.47
C LEU A 380 1.12 -13.36 25.80
N GLY A 381 0.17 -12.98 26.66
CA GLY A 381 -0.03 -11.57 27.03
C GLY A 381 -1.25 -11.30 27.92
N PRO A 382 -1.49 -10.04 28.33
CA PRO A 382 -2.65 -9.65 29.14
C PRO A 382 -3.94 -10.03 28.41
N PRO A 383 -4.97 -10.46 29.15
CA PRO A 383 -5.88 -11.50 28.71
C PRO A 383 -6.71 -11.03 27.51
N PRO A 384 -6.59 -11.72 26.37
CA PRO A 384 -7.69 -11.72 25.45
C PRO A 384 -8.79 -12.68 25.95
N ASP A 385 -10.00 -12.16 26.14
CA ASP A 385 -11.13 -12.92 26.72
C ASP A 385 -11.51 -14.17 25.91
N VAL A 386 -11.25 -14.19 24.61
CA VAL A 386 -11.74 -15.23 23.70
C VAL A 386 -11.03 -16.56 23.92
N GLU A 387 -9.69 -16.58 23.95
CA GLU A 387 -8.91 -17.82 24.11
C GLU A 387 -9.15 -18.45 25.48
N HIS A 388 -9.28 -17.66 26.54
CA HIS A 388 -9.63 -18.14 27.87
C HIS A 388 -11.02 -18.79 27.91
N GLN A 389 -12.00 -18.14 27.30
CA GLN A 389 -13.36 -18.68 27.19
C GLN A 389 -13.35 -19.98 26.37
N ASP A 390 -12.53 -20.06 25.33
CA ASP A 390 -12.40 -21.24 24.49
C ASP A 390 -11.75 -22.43 25.21
N VAL A 391 -10.72 -22.21 26.05
CA VAL A 391 -10.16 -23.27 26.92
C VAL A 391 -11.24 -23.79 27.88
N ILE A 392 -11.95 -22.89 28.56
CA ILE A 392 -13.01 -23.26 29.51
C ILE A 392 -14.11 -24.05 28.80
N TYR A 393 -14.61 -23.53 27.69
CA TYR A 393 -15.65 -24.16 26.89
C TYR A 393 -15.22 -25.56 26.41
N ALA A 394 -14.00 -25.69 25.88
CA ALA A 394 -13.46 -26.96 25.42
C ALA A 394 -13.36 -27.99 26.55
N LEU A 395 -12.82 -27.62 27.72
CA LEU A 395 -12.72 -28.50 28.89
C LEU A 395 -14.09 -28.91 29.44
N GLU A 396 -15.07 -28.00 29.44
CA GLU A 396 -16.46 -28.31 29.81
C GLU A 396 -17.08 -29.33 28.84
N LYS A 397 -16.86 -29.18 27.53
CA LYS A 397 -17.33 -30.15 26.52
C LYS A 397 -16.65 -31.51 26.63
N LEU A 398 -15.43 -31.57 27.14
CA LEU A 398 -14.72 -32.81 27.44
C LEU A 398 -15.14 -33.44 28.78
N GLY A 399 -15.98 -32.77 29.58
CA GLY A 399 -16.40 -33.25 30.89
C GLY A 399 -15.28 -33.19 31.94
N LEU A 400 -14.40 -32.18 31.87
CA LEU A 400 -13.24 -32.00 32.75
C LEU A 400 -13.38 -30.77 33.68
N PRO A 401 -14.38 -30.71 34.58
CA PRO A 401 -14.64 -29.53 35.42
C PRO A 401 -13.50 -29.20 36.40
N ASP A 402 -12.75 -30.21 36.85
CA ASP A 402 -11.59 -30.00 37.71
C ASP A 402 -10.46 -29.24 36.98
N GLU A 403 -10.26 -29.53 35.69
CA GLU A 403 -9.29 -28.81 34.86
C GLU A 403 -9.74 -27.37 34.58
N VAL A 404 -11.05 -27.13 34.41
CA VAL A 404 -11.61 -25.76 34.34
C VAL A 404 -11.28 -24.96 35.59
N GLN A 405 -11.47 -25.55 36.78
CA GLN A 405 -11.16 -24.87 38.04
C GLN A 405 -9.66 -24.61 38.19
N LYS A 406 -8.81 -25.58 37.85
CA LYS A 406 -7.35 -25.41 37.83
C LYS A 406 -6.92 -24.30 36.87
N PHE A 407 -7.49 -24.24 35.66
CA PHE A 407 -7.18 -23.20 34.68
C PHE A 407 -7.60 -21.82 35.20
N LYS A 408 -8.83 -21.66 35.70
CA LYS A 408 -9.31 -20.39 36.30
C LYS A 408 -8.42 -19.92 37.45
N GLN A 409 -8.00 -20.84 38.32
CA GLN A 409 -7.08 -20.52 39.42
C GLN A 409 -5.69 -20.09 38.93
N ARG A 410 -5.14 -20.74 37.88
CA ARG A 410 -3.87 -20.35 37.26
C ARG A 410 -3.96 -18.94 36.68
N GLN A 411 -5.02 -18.63 35.92
CA GLN A 411 -5.23 -17.31 35.35
C GLN A 411 -5.41 -16.22 36.42
N GLN A 412 -6.17 -16.50 37.48
CA GLN A 412 -6.33 -15.57 38.59
C GLN A 412 -5.00 -15.28 39.32
N LYS A 413 -4.13 -16.30 39.45
CA LYS A 413 -2.79 -16.11 40.02
C LYS A 413 -1.91 -15.26 39.11
N LYS A 414 -1.94 -15.49 37.79
CA LYS A 414 -1.19 -14.73 36.78
C LYS A 414 -1.60 -13.24 36.80
N GLN A 415 -2.91 -12.96 36.73
CA GLN A 415 -3.46 -11.61 36.82
C GLN A 415 -3.07 -10.88 38.12
N LYS A 416 -3.07 -11.57 39.26
CA LYS A 416 -2.60 -10.98 40.53
C LYS A 416 -1.11 -10.68 40.52
N SER A 417 -0.29 -11.54 39.91
CA SER A 417 1.15 -11.31 39.76
C SER A 417 1.41 -10.08 38.90
N GLU A 418 0.80 -10.02 37.71
CA GLU A 418 0.94 -8.90 36.78
C GLU A 418 0.43 -7.57 37.37
N ALA A 419 -0.69 -7.60 38.09
CA ALA A 419 -1.19 -6.41 38.79
C ALA A 419 -0.22 -5.93 39.88
N ASN A 420 0.43 -6.84 40.61
CA ASN A 420 1.43 -6.47 41.60
C ASN A 420 2.70 -5.91 40.94
N ASP A 421 3.12 -6.46 39.80
CA ASP A 421 4.28 -5.97 39.05
C ASP A 421 4.01 -4.57 38.47
N GLN A 422 2.81 -4.32 37.95
CA GLN A 422 2.38 -2.99 37.50
C GLN A 422 2.32 -2.00 38.66
N ILE A 423 1.75 -2.38 39.81
CA ILE A 423 1.75 -1.54 41.03
C ILE A 423 3.18 -1.24 41.45
N ALA A 424 4.08 -2.23 41.44
CA ALA A 424 5.49 -2.06 41.80
C ALA A 424 6.19 -1.07 40.87
N GLN A 425 6.04 -1.22 39.54
CA GLN A 425 6.59 -0.30 38.54
C GLN A 425 6.09 1.13 38.73
N VAL A 426 4.77 1.31 38.92
CA VAL A 426 4.16 2.62 39.19
C VAL A 426 4.70 3.24 40.49
N THR A 427 4.93 2.43 41.54
CA THR A 427 5.47 2.93 42.82
C THR A 427 6.97 3.25 42.79
N THR A 428 7.73 2.77 41.81
CA THR A 428 9.17 3.04 41.69
C THR A 428 9.51 4.21 40.77
N GLU A 429 8.60 4.68 39.92
CA GLU A 429 8.94 5.67 38.89
C GLU A 429 8.34 7.08 39.06
N TYR A 430 7.28 7.34 39.84
CA TYR A 430 6.76 8.71 39.98
C TYR A 430 6.14 9.08 41.34
N ASP A 431 6.61 10.22 41.87
CA ASP A 431 6.02 10.99 42.98
C ASP A 431 4.60 11.42 42.61
N ILE A 432 3.63 11.02 43.44
CA ILE A 432 2.20 11.08 43.14
C ILE A 432 1.66 12.47 43.46
N SER A 433 1.65 13.36 42.47
CA SER A 433 0.77 14.53 42.49
C SER A 433 0.34 14.98 41.09
N THR A 434 -0.49 14.19 40.39
CA THR A 434 -1.58 14.67 39.52
C THR A 434 -2.21 13.49 38.78
N TYR A 435 -3.42 13.11 39.15
CA TYR A 435 -4.31 12.31 38.32
C TYR A 435 -5.58 13.13 38.04
N THR A 436 -5.85 13.37 36.75
CA THR A 436 -7.20 13.28 36.18
C THR A 436 -7.06 12.93 34.70
N LEU A 437 -7.40 11.68 34.39
CA LEU A 437 -7.49 11.05 33.08
C LEU A 437 -8.71 11.59 32.30
N LEU A 438 -8.45 12.17 31.15
CA LEU A 438 -9.31 12.13 29.97
C LEU A 438 -8.38 11.85 28.79
N ASP A 439 -8.71 10.87 27.96
CA ASP A 439 -8.00 10.68 26.69
C ASP A 439 -8.06 12.00 25.89
N PRO A 440 -6.93 12.49 25.37
CA PRO A 440 -6.91 13.76 24.68
C PRO A 440 -7.78 13.70 23.42
N LEU A 441 -8.56 14.76 23.21
CA LEU A 441 -9.70 14.78 22.28
C LEU A 441 -9.32 14.89 20.79
N ASN A 442 -8.03 14.94 20.44
CA ASN A 442 -7.58 15.10 19.06
C ASN A 442 -6.78 13.90 18.52
N ASN A 443 -7.04 13.54 17.26
CA ASN A 443 -6.51 12.38 16.55
C ASN A 443 -5.08 12.61 16.02
N SER A 444 -4.14 13.02 16.87
CA SER A 444 -2.74 13.15 16.46
C SER A 444 -2.10 11.74 16.33
N LEU A 445 -2.29 11.10 15.19
CA LEU A 445 -1.72 9.80 14.84
C LEU A 445 -0.29 9.98 14.32
N TRP A 446 0.68 10.19 15.21
CA TRP A 446 2.07 10.40 14.79
C TRP A 446 3.06 9.61 15.65
N ALA A 447 3.77 8.67 15.02
CA ALA A 447 4.86 7.92 15.63
C ALA A 447 6.17 8.72 15.54
N GLY A 448 6.87 8.92 16.66
CA GLY A 448 8.26 9.38 16.70
C GLY A 448 8.51 10.87 16.98
N THR A 449 7.50 11.71 17.15
CA THR A 449 7.67 13.09 17.66
C THR A 449 7.23 13.21 19.11
N LYS A 450 7.93 14.04 19.89
CA LYS A 450 7.57 14.30 21.29
C LYS A 450 6.27 15.08 21.34
N ILE A 451 5.17 14.39 21.63
CA ILE A 451 3.84 14.98 21.82
C ILE A 451 3.84 15.81 23.12
N ILE A 452 3.18 16.97 23.08
CA ILE A 452 2.97 17.82 24.25
C ILE A 452 1.46 17.84 24.55
N ASP A 453 1.09 17.30 25.71
CA ASP A 453 -0.28 17.41 26.21
C ASP A 453 -0.51 18.79 26.85
N HIS A 454 -1.57 19.48 26.42
CA HIS A 454 -1.98 20.78 26.96
C HIS A 454 -3.50 20.93 26.86
N ASP A 455 -4.17 21.18 28.00
CA ASP A 455 -5.63 21.38 28.07
C ASP A 455 -6.46 20.21 27.49
N GLY A 456 -5.96 18.97 27.66
CA GLY A 456 -6.60 17.77 27.11
C GLY A 456 -6.47 17.60 25.59
N LEU A 457 -5.51 18.30 24.97
CA LEU A 457 -5.19 18.23 23.54
C LEU A 457 -3.71 17.94 23.34
N ARG A 458 -3.36 17.31 22.22
CA ARG A 458 -2.00 17.01 21.80
C ARG A 458 -1.48 18.01 20.79
N PHE A 459 -0.26 18.51 21.01
CA PHE A 459 0.46 19.42 20.11
C PHE A 459 1.84 18.88 19.74
N ARG A 460 2.33 19.26 18.56
CA ARG A 460 3.63 18.82 18.03
C ARG A 460 4.76 19.75 18.46
N SER A 461 4.44 20.99 18.83
CA SER A 461 5.43 21.98 19.24
C SER A 461 4.95 22.87 20.38
N ARG A 462 5.91 23.41 21.13
CA ARG A 462 5.62 24.43 22.15
C ARG A 462 5.09 25.73 21.52
N SER A 463 5.44 26.00 20.27
CA SER A 463 4.95 27.16 19.52
C SER A 463 3.45 27.04 19.22
N GLU A 464 2.97 25.87 18.82
CA GLU A 464 1.53 25.60 18.69
C GLU A 464 0.79 25.84 20.02
N VAL A 465 1.31 25.33 21.14
CA VAL A 465 0.70 25.56 22.48
C VAL A 465 0.55 27.07 22.77
N ARG A 466 1.53 27.89 22.38
CA ARG A 466 1.45 29.35 22.56
C ARG A 466 0.38 29.99 21.67
N ILE A 467 0.23 29.53 20.43
CA ILE A 467 -0.84 29.98 19.52
C ILE A 467 -2.20 29.56 20.05
N TYR A 468 -2.35 28.32 20.52
CA TYR A 468 -3.55 27.82 21.20
C TYR A 468 -3.97 28.77 22.33
N ASP A 469 -3.05 29.10 23.24
CA ASP A 469 -3.34 30.00 24.36
C ASP A 469 -3.74 31.41 23.89
N ALA A 470 -3.10 31.93 22.83
CA ALA A 470 -3.42 33.23 22.26
C ALA A 470 -4.80 33.28 21.58
N LEU A 471 -5.19 32.21 20.88
CA LEU A 471 -6.53 32.04 20.29
C LEU A 471 -7.58 31.91 21.40
N LYS A 472 -7.31 31.11 22.43
CA LYS A 472 -8.18 30.92 23.60
C LYS A 472 -8.42 32.23 24.36
N ARG A 473 -7.38 33.04 24.60
CA ARG A 473 -7.51 34.38 25.22
C ARG A 473 -8.45 35.31 24.46
N ARG A 474 -8.47 35.22 23.12
CA ARG A 474 -9.35 36.02 22.23
C ARG A 474 -10.76 35.46 22.13
N ARG A 475 -11.06 34.32 22.76
CA ARG A 475 -12.37 33.66 22.72
C ARG A 475 -12.85 33.37 21.29
N LEU A 476 -11.91 32.96 20.44
CA LEU A 476 -12.20 32.56 19.07
C LEU A 476 -12.67 31.11 19.03
N LEU A 477 -13.49 30.78 18.01
CA LEU A 477 -13.74 29.40 17.65
C LEU A 477 -12.58 28.89 16.80
N PHE A 478 -11.92 27.83 17.24
CA PHE A 478 -10.85 27.20 16.47
C PHE A 478 -10.77 25.70 16.77
N ILE A 479 -10.20 24.96 15.83
CA ILE A 479 -10.00 23.51 15.89
C ILE A 479 -8.50 23.26 15.70
N PRO A 480 -7.75 22.95 16.76
CA PRO A 480 -6.34 22.60 16.64
C PRO A 480 -6.20 21.16 16.13
N ASN A 481 -5.25 20.92 15.22
CA ASN A 481 -4.92 19.58 14.71
C ASN A 481 -6.16 18.83 14.17
N GLY A 482 -7.05 19.56 13.47
CA GLY A 482 -8.30 19.02 12.94
C GLY A 482 -8.07 18.19 11.69
N MET A 483 -8.55 16.93 11.65
CA MET A 483 -8.45 16.11 10.45
C MET A 483 -9.48 16.51 9.40
N ALA A 484 -9.02 17.07 8.27
CA ALA A 484 -9.81 17.34 7.08
C ALA A 484 -9.77 16.14 6.12
N VAL A 485 -10.95 15.75 5.63
CA VAL A 485 -11.12 14.69 4.63
C VAL A 485 -11.59 15.30 3.32
N PHE A 486 -10.85 15.06 2.25
CA PHE A 486 -11.16 15.58 0.91
C PHE A 486 -11.93 14.52 0.11
N GLY A 487 -13.25 14.65 0.08
CA GLY A 487 -14.18 13.60 -0.38
C GLY A 487 -13.98 13.07 -1.80
N ARG A 488 -13.32 13.80 -2.69
CA ARG A 488 -13.05 13.32 -4.07
C ARG A 488 -11.81 12.43 -4.21
N LEU A 489 -10.88 12.52 -3.26
CA LEU A 489 -9.55 11.92 -3.42
C LEU A 489 -9.17 11.01 -2.23
N GLY A 490 -10.03 10.89 -1.22
CA GLY A 490 -9.73 10.13 0.00
C GLY A 490 -8.59 10.70 0.85
N PHE A 491 -7.96 11.80 0.41
CA PHE A 491 -6.84 12.40 1.12
C PHE A 491 -7.29 12.97 2.46
N LYS A 492 -6.46 12.70 3.48
CA LYS A 492 -6.58 13.24 4.82
C LYS A 492 -5.49 14.28 5.05
N ARG A 493 -5.84 15.44 5.63
CA ARG A 493 -4.87 16.49 5.99
C ARG A 493 -5.21 17.07 7.35
N GLU A 494 -4.18 17.43 8.09
CA GLU A 494 -4.31 17.98 9.45
C GLU A 494 -3.59 19.33 9.50
N PRO A 495 -4.30 20.46 9.30
CA PRO A 495 -3.75 21.78 9.60
C PRO A 495 -3.50 21.95 11.09
N ASP A 496 -2.50 22.74 11.45
CA ASP A 496 -2.18 23.01 12.86
C ASP A 496 -3.35 23.72 13.56
N PHE A 497 -3.92 24.76 12.91
CA PHE A 497 -5.11 25.46 13.41
C PHE A 497 -6.09 25.82 12.29
N LEU A 498 -7.34 25.36 12.43
CA LEU A 498 -8.47 25.84 11.64
C LEU A 498 -9.27 26.85 12.49
N ILE A 499 -9.35 28.10 12.06
CA ILE A 499 -9.88 29.22 12.85
C ILE A 499 -11.13 29.79 12.18
N CYS A 500 -12.18 30.04 12.97
CA CYS A 500 -13.42 30.67 12.54
C CYS A 500 -13.63 32.03 13.23
N LYS A 501 -13.81 33.08 12.44
CA LYS A 501 -14.16 34.42 12.92
C LYS A 501 -15.24 35.01 12.03
N ASP A 502 -16.38 35.40 12.62
CA ASP A 502 -17.51 36.02 11.93
C ASP A 502 -18.00 35.22 10.71
N GLY A 503 -18.02 33.88 10.84
CA GLY A 503 -18.41 32.95 9.79
C GLY A 503 -17.34 32.68 8.72
N LYS A 504 -16.16 33.30 8.83
CA LYS A 504 -15.03 33.12 7.91
C LYS A 504 -14.07 32.07 8.47
N TRP A 505 -13.60 31.19 7.61
CA TRP A 505 -12.64 30.14 7.95
C TRP A 505 -11.27 30.42 7.35
N GLY A 506 -10.23 30.19 8.14
CA GLY A 506 -8.85 30.24 7.69
C GLY A 506 -7.97 29.22 8.41
N ILE A 507 -6.81 28.93 7.82
CA ILE A 507 -5.81 27.99 8.36
C ILE A 507 -4.55 28.76 8.72
N LEU A 508 -4.05 28.51 9.93
CA LEU A 508 -2.76 29.01 10.43
C LEU A 508 -1.84 27.82 10.64
N GLU A 509 -0.75 27.76 9.90
CA GLU A 509 0.29 26.71 10.00
C GLU A 509 1.53 27.25 10.72
N VAL A 510 2.11 26.46 11.63
CA VAL A 510 3.32 26.78 12.37
C VAL A 510 4.51 26.03 11.76
N ILE A 511 5.35 26.73 11.00
CA ILE A 511 6.50 26.10 10.35
C ILE A 511 7.69 26.00 11.31
N SER A 512 8.20 24.79 11.55
CA SER A 512 9.43 24.58 12.33
C SER A 512 10.67 24.45 11.45
N GLU A 513 11.84 24.85 11.95
CA GLU A 513 13.12 24.73 11.23
C GLU A 513 13.49 23.29 10.84
N ARG A 514 12.94 22.28 11.54
CA ARG A 514 13.19 20.86 11.26
C ARG A 514 12.45 20.31 10.05
N THR A 515 11.51 21.07 9.47
CA THR A 515 10.62 20.64 8.38
C THR A 515 10.91 21.30 7.02
N HIS A 516 12.02 22.03 6.87
CA HIS A 516 12.24 22.93 5.73
C HIS A 516 12.82 22.41 4.38
N PRO A 517 13.07 21.12 4.10
CA PRO A 517 13.39 20.76 2.72
C PRO A 517 12.18 20.83 1.76
N TYR A 518 10.94 21.06 2.25
CA TYR A 518 9.72 20.86 1.45
C TYR A 518 8.73 22.04 1.41
N ALA A 519 9.21 23.29 1.49
CA ALA A 519 8.33 24.47 1.40
C ALA A 519 7.40 24.46 0.17
N ALA A 520 7.86 23.92 -0.97
CA ALA A 520 7.03 23.75 -2.16
C ALA A 520 5.86 22.76 -1.95
N ARG A 521 6.08 21.64 -1.25
CA ARG A 521 5.01 20.68 -0.92
C ARG A 521 4.04 21.25 0.10
N ASP A 522 4.50 22.03 1.07
CA ASP A 522 3.60 22.67 2.05
C ASP A 522 2.69 23.72 1.40
N HIS A 523 3.19 24.45 0.39
CA HIS A 523 2.37 25.33 -0.44
C HIS A 523 1.35 24.57 -1.30
N GLU A 524 1.71 23.43 -1.90
CA GLU A 524 0.75 22.59 -2.62
C GLU A 524 -0.30 21.96 -1.69
N ARG A 525 0.11 21.54 -0.49
CA ARG A 525 -0.79 21.01 0.56
C ARG A 525 -1.86 22.03 0.96
N ALA A 526 -1.48 23.30 1.13
CA ALA A 526 -2.42 24.36 1.44
C ALA A 526 -3.36 24.71 0.28
N ARG A 527 -2.94 24.56 -0.99
CA ARG A 527 -3.80 24.89 -2.14
C ARG A 527 -5.10 24.10 -2.19
N LEU A 528 -5.09 22.84 -1.75
CA LEU A 528 -6.29 21.99 -1.74
C LEU A 528 -7.43 22.59 -0.91
N PHE A 529 -7.13 23.24 0.22
CA PHE A 529 -8.15 23.88 1.04
C PHE A 529 -8.82 25.08 0.36
N LYS A 530 -8.12 25.74 -0.59
CA LYS A 530 -8.69 26.86 -1.36
C LYS A 530 -9.80 26.41 -2.29
N ASP A 531 -9.71 25.18 -2.80
CA ASP A 531 -10.73 24.59 -3.68
C ASP A 531 -12.04 24.31 -2.92
N TYR A 532 -11.95 24.11 -1.60
CA TYR A 532 -13.08 23.88 -0.69
C TYR A 532 -13.53 25.16 0.04
N GLY A 533 -13.06 26.33 -0.42
CA GLY A 533 -13.54 27.63 0.03
C GLY A 533 -12.75 28.25 1.20
N VAL A 534 -11.73 27.60 1.73
CA VAL A 534 -10.83 28.20 2.75
C VAL A 534 -9.79 29.06 2.04
N ARG A 535 -10.01 30.37 2.02
CA ARG A 535 -9.17 31.29 1.22
C ARG A 535 -7.95 31.83 1.96
N CYS A 536 -8.07 32.03 3.28
CA CYS A 536 -6.98 32.52 4.12
C CYS A 536 -6.18 31.34 4.66
N ILE A 537 -4.97 31.14 4.15
CA ILE A 537 -4.05 30.11 4.61
C ILE A 537 -2.68 30.74 4.73
N GLU A 538 -2.22 30.87 5.97
CA GLU A 538 -1.00 31.62 6.28
C GLU A 538 -0.07 30.76 7.11
N PHE A 539 1.21 30.91 6.81
CA PHE A 539 2.27 30.16 7.45
C PHE A 539 3.12 31.10 8.30
N PHE A 540 3.35 30.73 9.54
CA PHE A 540 4.15 31.51 10.48
C PHE A 540 5.31 30.69 11.00
N ASP A 541 6.47 31.33 11.09
CA ASP A 541 7.66 30.71 11.65
C ASP A 541 7.46 30.34 13.13
N ALA A 542 7.95 29.17 13.54
CA ALA A 542 7.78 28.65 14.88
C ALA A 542 8.44 29.53 15.95
N GLU A 543 9.54 30.21 15.65
CA GLU A 543 10.18 31.16 16.55
C GLU A 543 9.30 32.41 16.72
N GLN A 544 8.70 32.90 15.63
CA GLN A 544 7.73 34.00 15.68
C GLN A 544 6.50 33.61 16.53
N CYS A 545 5.92 32.44 16.31
CA CYS A 545 4.81 31.89 17.08
C CYS A 545 5.16 31.72 18.57
N TRP A 546 6.41 31.37 18.88
CA TRP A 546 6.88 31.24 20.25
C TRP A 546 7.06 32.59 20.95
N LYS A 547 7.74 33.55 20.29
CA LYS A 547 8.11 34.85 20.87
C LYS A 547 6.93 35.81 20.93
N SER A 548 6.04 35.80 19.93
CA SER A 548 4.94 36.76 19.80
C SER A 548 3.64 36.10 19.29
N PRO A 549 3.08 35.13 20.05
CA PRO A 549 1.88 34.41 19.62
C PRO A 549 0.66 35.34 19.43
N ASP A 550 0.53 36.36 20.29
CA ASP A 550 -0.55 37.34 20.19
C ASP A 550 -0.45 38.17 18.90
N GLY A 551 0.77 38.62 18.54
CA GLY A 551 1.00 39.39 17.32
C GLY A 551 0.74 38.57 16.05
N VAL A 552 1.12 37.28 16.07
CA VAL A 552 0.85 36.32 14.99
C VAL A 552 -0.65 36.15 14.78
N VAL A 553 -1.40 35.89 15.86
CA VAL A 553 -2.86 35.74 15.79
C VAL A 553 -3.49 37.05 15.30
N ASP A 554 -3.07 38.21 15.79
CA ASP A 554 -3.64 39.49 15.33
C ASP A 554 -3.34 39.76 13.84
N GLN A 555 -2.15 39.38 13.36
CA GLN A 555 -1.82 39.45 11.93
C GLN A 555 -2.71 38.52 11.12
N PHE A 556 -2.86 37.27 11.54
CA PHE A 556 -3.71 36.30 10.86
C PHE A 556 -5.16 36.78 10.77
N LEU A 557 -5.73 37.30 11.85
CA LEU A 557 -7.11 37.78 11.86
C LEU A 557 -7.31 38.99 10.95
N ARG A 558 -6.32 39.89 10.83
CA ARG A 558 -6.37 40.99 9.86
C ARG A 558 -6.41 40.48 8.43
N LEU A 559 -5.60 39.47 8.09
CA LEU A 559 -5.59 38.85 6.77
C LEU A 559 -6.93 38.15 6.48
N LEU A 560 -7.48 37.45 7.46
CA LEU A 560 -8.80 36.80 7.36
C LEU A 560 -9.93 37.83 7.08
N ASP A 561 -9.84 39.02 7.68
CA ASP A 561 -10.82 40.09 7.43
C ASP A 561 -10.70 40.66 6.01
N GLN A 562 -9.48 40.89 5.52
CA GLN A 562 -9.21 41.47 4.20
C GLN A 562 -9.71 40.63 3.02
N GLN A 563 -9.78 39.30 3.18
CA GLN A 563 -10.32 38.41 2.13
C GLN A 563 -11.79 38.67 1.77
N THR A 564 -12.49 39.50 2.55
CA THR A 564 -13.94 39.77 2.38
C THR A 564 -14.22 41.03 1.54
N GLU A 565 -13.32 42.03 1.57
CA GLU A 565 -13.58 43.32 0.92
C GLU A 565 -13.47 43.26 -0.61
N ALA A 566 -12.75 42.29 -1.15
CA ALA A 566 -12.60 42.06 -2.59
C ALA A 566 -13.88 41.58 -3.32
N ARG A 567 -15.03 41.48 -2.61
CA ARG A 567 -16.31 41.00 -3.16
C ARG A 567 -17.49 41.95 -2.99
N SER A 568 -17.29 43.21 -2.64
CA SER A 568 -18.37 44.19 -2.82
C SER A 568 -18.42 44.57 -4.31
N PRO A 569 -19.38 44.10 -5.13
CA PRO A 569 -19.58 44.69 -6.44
C PRO A 569 -19.89 46.16 -6.21
N SER A 570 -19.14 47.03 -6.89
CA SER A 570 -19.45 48.45 -6.97
C SER A 570 -20.89 48.61 -7.45
N SER A 571 -21.82 48.81 -6.53
CA SER A 571 -23.13 49.37 -6.82
C SER A 571 -22.96 50.85 -7.13
N SER A 572 -22.27 51.16 -8.23
CA SER A 572 -22.39 52.44 -8.91
C SER A 572 -23.68 52.40 -9.73
N GLY A 573 -24.62 53.25 -9.37
CA GLY A 573 -25.89 53.42 -10.05
C GLY A 573 -25.76 53.89 -11.50
N GLY A 574 -26.82 53.62 -12.25
CA GLY A 574 -27.05 53.97 -13.65
C GLY A 574 -28.23 53.18 -14.16
#